data_AF-A0A142CTR7-F1
#
_entry.id   AF-A0A142CTR7-F1
#
_cell.length_a   1.000
_cell.length_b   1.000
_cell.length_c   1.000
_cell.angle_alpha   90.00
_cell.angle_beta   90.00
_cell.angle_gamma   90.00
#
_symmetry.space_group_name_H-M   'P 1'
#
loop_
_entity.id
_entity.type
_entity.pdbx_description
1 polymer ?
#
loop_
_entity_poly.entity_id
_entity_poly.type
_entity_poly.pdbx_seq_one_letter_code
_entity_poly.pdbx_strand_id
1 'polypeptide(L)'
;MDNPADVLLKAMYGLGLTVGSTIATVLFEKAVDYFGDRVGPKVAEIAKRSNLLDRVFRPGFYWGYYHLLRSEKTDWMFFRGISLKNEYLRAVRDSYIGSPTFKELMGSQADRRFSEYKRALPLIANVTHTDNIWFWPNWAFSSMLLFTHLKLYSPGANEWILDVRVPSKGIGIYNNLGRRFIKEYYLKRNKEKYEEIKQFYGGFLSKLSSRSTSGKGTPNSENEEYQLSIGLRNRPLRWVAGGVIPILYYRSKWWFAFPYRDIPPVGLNHFGGLSQDSEERKNPRLMALREFLEEFMVLSHPPEFGVEAIRKPIHISGEFHESIKVNRHFKRLQHFHKTLRETQDGIPILDTDDKDHSGIVELHAVDSPFTVRIDFGGEVKKIHDVFFSIDPYELGIEIDFIYWGRLEKNDYILFGEPDPTGSYLIRSPIVLISMDKILESIENDKLEQYDRNDCHECRSLPRLKEGDYYIFDRDSIELRSERMKHIIDNYLISEHPGDLDEIESLIDEILKTENFEKASNLANTLKDKWMEVKNRVTAQDSIVIQELDTHISIATSTWPKLLQLRKGVDITPESPWADFARLVPVAWKVLTMAVKSGSLCRFKYH
;
A
#
# COMPACT_ATOMS: atom_id res chain seq x y z
N MET A 1 36.70 -27.67 42.92
CA MET A 1 36.07 -26.37 42.60
C MET A 1 36.50 -26.04 41.18
N ASP A 2 35.56 -25.79 40.29
CA ASP A 2 35.86 -25.50 38.89
C ASP A 2 36.77 -24.28 38.78
N ASN A 3 37.72 -24.32 37.83
CA ASN A 3 38.62 -23.20 37.57
C ASN A 3 37.77 -21.96 37.23
N PRO A 4 37.95 -20.82 37.93
CA PRO A 4 37.18 -19.61 37.67
C PRO A 4 37.19 -19.17 36.20
N ALA A 5 38.26 -19.47 35.47
CA ALA A 5 38.36 -19.20 34.03
C ALA A 5 37.40 -20.07 33.19
N ASP A 6 37.17 -21.33 33.57
CA ASP A 6 36.25 -22.24 32.87
C ASP A 6 34.78 -21.89 33.13
N VAL A 7 34.46 -21.45 34.35
CA VAL A 7 33.12 -20.97 34.71
C VAL A 7 32.80 -19.70 33.93
N LEU A 8 33.78 -18.79 33.81
CA LEU A 8 33.65 -17.57 33.02
C LEU A 8 33.50 -17.89 31.52
N LEU A 9 34.31 -18.81 30.97
CA LEU A 9 34.23 -19.21 29.56
C LEU A 9 32.87 -19.85 29.22
N LYS A 10 32.33 -20.71 30.09
CA LYS A 10 31.02 -21.35 29.91
C LYS A 10 29.88 -20.34 30.01
N ALA A 11 29.94 -19.43 30.98
CA ALA A 11 28.98 -18.33 31.11
C ALA A 11 28.99 -17.43 29.87
N MET A 12 30.17 -17.18 29.31
CA MET A 12 30.34 -16.40 28.09
C MET A 12 29.90 -17.10 26.81
N TYR A 13 30.10 -18.42 26.71
CA TYR A 13 29.56 -19.22 25.61
C TYR A 13 28.03 -19.14 25.60
N GLY A 14 27.42 -19.23 26.79
CA GLY A 14 25.99 -19.00 26.99
C GLY A 14 25.56 -17.57 26.65
N LEU A 15 26.33 -16.56 27.06
CA LEU A 15 26.06 -15.15 26.75
C LEU A 15 26.15 -14.86 25.24
N GLY A 16 27.18 -15.38 24.57
CA GLY A 16 27.40 -15.22 23.13
C GLY A 16 26.26 -15.79 22.29
N LEU A 17 25.71 -16.93 22.72
CA LEU A 17 24.52 -17.55 22.12
C LEU A 17 23.22 -16.76 22.39
N THR A 18 23.19 -15.93 23.44
CA THR A 18 21.98 -15.22 23.89
C THR A 18 21.90 -13.77 23.40
N VAL A 19 23.03 -13.05 23.37
CA VAL A 19 23.06 -11.61 22.99
C VAL A 19 23.83 -11.33 21.69
N GLY A 20 24.42 -12.36 21.09
CA GLY A 20 25.23 -12.26 19.87
C GLY A 20 26.67 -11.83 20.15
N SER A 21 27.58 -12.20 19.24
CA SER A 21 29.03 -12.07 19.46
C SER A 21 29.50 -10.65 19.77
N THR A 22 28.97 -9.63 19.09
CA THR A 22 29.40 -8.24 19.27
C THR A 22 29.04 -7.68 20.65
N ILE A 23 27.85 -7.99 21.17
CA ILE A 23 27.40 -7.54 22.50
C ILE A 23 28.12 -8.34 23.59
N ALA A 24 28.33 -9.64 23.38
CA ALA A 24 29.11 -10.47 24.27
C ALA A 24 30.58 -9.99 24.36
N THR A 25 31.17 -9.50 23.27
CA THR A 25 32.51 -8.90 23.27
C THR A 25 32.57 -7.62 24.12
N VAL A 26 31.62 -6.70 23.93
CA VAL A 26 31.58 -5.44 24.72
C VAL A 26 31.34 -5.70 26.21
N LEU A 27 30.44 -6.64 26.53
CA LEU A 27 30.19 -7.05 27.91
C LEU A 27 31.40 -7.76 28.54
N PHE A 28 32.17 -8.50 27.73
CA PHE A 28 33.39 -9.14 28.18
C PHE A 28 34.51 -8.14 28.46
N GLU A 29 34.73 -7.17 27.58
CA GLU A 29 35.69 -6.09 27.80
C GLU A 29 35.36 -5.32 29.09
N LYS A 30 34.08 -4.99 29.28
CA LYS A 30 33.58 -4.34 30.51
C LYS A 30 33.75 -5.22 31.76
N ALA A 31 33.53 -6.52 31.65
CA ALA A 31 33.71 -7.45 32.77
C ALA A 31 35.19 -7.66 33.12
N VAL A 32 36.08 -7.70 32.14
CA VAL A 32 37.53 -7.77 32.35
C VAL A 32 38.06 -6.47 32.97
N ASP A 33 37.55 -5.31 32.54
CA ASP A 33 37.88 -4.03 33.17
C ASP A 33 37.42 -3.96 34.63
N TYR A 34 36.26 -4.54 34.93
CA TYR A 34 35.65 -4.47 36.26
C TYR A 34 36.19 -5.53 37.25
N PHE A 35 36.56 -6.71 36.75
CA PHE A 35 37.01 -7.85 37.58
C PHE A 35 38.48 -8.21 37.40
N GLY A 36 39.22 -7.53 36.52
CA GLY A 36 40.57 -7.90 36.07
C GLY A 36 41.58 -8.15 37.19
N ASP A 37 41.51 -7.37 38.27
CA ASP A 37 42.40 -7.51 39.43
C ASP A 37 42.14 -8.79 40.24
N ARG A 38 40.96 -9.41 40.08
CA ARG A 38 40.52 -10.62 40.83
C ARG A 38 40.73 -11.93 40.07
N VAL A 39 40.92 -11.90 38.76
CA VAL A 39 41.03 -13.12 37.91
C VAL A 39 42.48 -13.53 37.63
N GLY A 40 43.44 -12.75 38.13
CA GLY A 40 44.87 -13.01 38.01
C GLY A 40 45.48 -12.56 36.68
N PRO A 41 46.76 -12.14 36.67
CA PRO A 41 47.38 -11.44 35.55
C PRO A 41 47.42 -12.24 34.24
N LYS A 42 47.43 -13.59 34.32
CA LYS A 42 47.42 -14.47 33.14
C LYS A 42 46.12 -14.42 32.33
N VAL A 43 44.96 -14.27 32.99
CA VAL A 43 43.65 -14.22 32.30
C VAL A 43 43.44 -12.86 31.65
N ALA A 44 43.88 -11.79 32.32
CA ALA A 44 43.89 -10.44 31.76
C ALA A 44 44.85 -10.33 30.55
N GLU A 45 46.01 -11.00 30.58
CA GLU A 45 46.94 -11.03 29.45
C GLU A 45 46.39 -11.83 28.24
N ILE A 46 45.70 -12.95 28.49
CA ILE A 46 45.02 -13.75 27.45
C ILE A 46 43.87 -12.96 26.80
N ALA A 47 43.09 -12.22 27.59
CA ALA A 47 41.99 -11.39 27.10
C ALA A 47 42.50 -10.20 26.26
N LYS A 48 43.65 -9.61 26.60
CA LYS A 48 44.27 -8.49 25.87
C LYS A 48 44.90 -8.90 24.53
N ARG A 49 45.15 -10.19 24.29
CA ARG A 49 45.58 -10.71 22.97
C ARG A 49 44.35 -11.05 22.12
N SER A 50 43.78 -10.03 21.49
CA SER A 50 42.51 -9.99 20.73
C SER A 50 42.30 -10.99 19.58
N ASN A 51 43.19 -11.96 19.33
CA ASN A 51 43.10 -12.90 18.20
C ASN A 51 42.60 -14.32 18.55
N LEU A 52 42.29 -14.63 19.81
CA LEU A 52 41.75 -15.95 20.20
C LEU A 52 40.26 -16.10 19.83
N LEU A 53 39.49 -15.01 19.96
CA LEU A 53 38.05 -14.95 19.65
C LEU A 53 37.77 -15.16 18.15
N ASP A 54 38.63 -14.64 17.26
CA ASP A 54 38.46 -14.82 15.82
C ASP A 54 38.93 -16.19 15.31
N ARG A 55 39.96 -16.78 15.93
CA ARG A 55 40.58 -18.03 15.43
C ARG A 55 39.91 -19.32 15.91
N VAL A 56 39.26 -19.32 17.08
CA VAL A 56 38.72 -20.55 17.68
C VAL A 56 37.19 -20.57 17.71
N PHE A 57 36.55 -19.44 18.05
CA PHE A 57 35.10 -19.40 18.24
C PHE A 57 34.30 -19.33 16.93
N ARG A 58 34.78 -18.57 15.94
CA ARG A 58 34.10 -18.47 14.63
C ARG A 58 34.06 -19.81 13.87
N PRO A 59 35.19 -20.54 13.67
CA PRO A 59 35.16 -21.78 12.87
C PRO A 59 34.33 -22.90 13.51
N GLY A 60 34.40 -23.06 14.85
CA GLY A 60 33.62 -24.08 15.56
C GLY A 60 32.11 -23.84 15.52
N PHE A 61 31.69 -22.57 15.64
CA PHE A 61 30.29 -22.17 15.51
C PHE A 61 29.76 -22.41 14.08
N TYR A 62 30.50 -22.01 13.04
CA TYR A 62 30.10 -22.22 11.65
C TYR A 62 30.13 -23.69 11.22
N TRP A 63 31.06 -24.50 11.72
CA TRP A 63 31.13 -25.94 11.42
C TRP A 63 29.95 -26.73 12.00
N GLY A 64 29.57 -26.47 13.25
CA GLY A 64 28.40 -27.08 13.88
C GLY A 64 27.07 -26.64 13.23
N TYR A 65 26.95 -25.37 12.86
CA TYR A 65 25.79 -24.80 12.18
C TYR A 65 25.62 -25.34 10.74
N TYR A 66 26.72 -25.49 9.99
CA TYR A 66 26.72 -26.02 8.62
C TYR A 66 26.34 -27.51 8.55
N HIS A 67 26.79 -28.32 9.53
CA HIS A 67 26.40 -29.74 9.61
C HIS A 67 24.93 -29.94 10.00
N LEU A 68 24.35 -29.03 10.80
CA LEU A 68 22.93 -29.07 11.16
C LEU A 68 22.01 -28.73 9.96
N LEU A 69 22.37 -27.74 9.16
CA LEU A 69 21.61 -27.31 7.96
C LEU A 69 21.61 -28.35 6.83
N ARG A 70 22.64 -29.20 6.75
CA ARG A 70 22.74 -30.28 5.74
C ARG A 70 22.00 -31.56 6.10
N SER A 71 21.53 -31.70 7.33
CA SER A 71 20.66 -32.81 7.69
C SER A 71 19.24 -32.50 7.19
N GLU A 72 18.68 -33.34 6.32
CA GLU A 72 17.32 -33.24 5.73
C GLU A 72 16.17 -33.29 6.77
N LYS A 73 16.46 -33.06 8.06
CA LYS A 73 15.51 -33.08 9.19
C LYS A 73 14.99 -31.70 9.57
N THR A 74 15.18 -30.67 8.75
CA THR A 74 14.93 -29.25 9.10
C THR A 74 13.59 -28.67 8.62
N ASP A 75 12.68 -29.49 8.10
CA ASP A 75 11.30 -29.04 7.81
C ASP A 75 10.46 -28.77 9.08
N TRP A 76 10.97 -29.14 10.26
CA TRP A 76 10.22 -29.07 11.53
C TRP A 76 10.62 -27.93 12.48
N MET A 77 11.69 -27.18 12.21
CA MET A 77 12.17 -26.11 13.11
C MET A 77 11.59 -24.72 12.81
N PHE A 78 10.55 -24.63 11.98
CA PHE A 78 10.07 -23.34 11.49
C PHE A 78 9.26 -22.50 12.51
N PHE A 79 8.84 -23.01 13.69
CA PHE A 79 7.79 -22.30 14.44
C PHE A 79 7.80 -22.33 15.99
N ARG A 80 8.92 -22.50 16.69
CA ARG A 80 8.90 -22.23 18.16
C ARG A 80 10.10 -21.44 18.68
N GLY A 81 9.81 -20.21 19.11
CA GLY A 81 10.57 -19.48 20.13
C GLY A 81 11.99 -19.07 19.73
N ILE A 82 12.13 -18.10 18.83
CA ILE A 82 13.46 -17.70 18.34
C ILE A 82 14.07 -16.63 19.28
N SER A 83 15.00 -17.07 20.13
CA SER A 83 16.05 -16.26 20.78
C SER A 83 17.22 -15.91 19.83
N LEU A 84 17.20 -16.38 18.57
CA LEU A 84 18.21 -16.11 17.53
C LEU A 84 17.76 -15.04 16.51
N LYS A 85 16.95 -14.07 16.97
CA LYS A 85 16.37 -12.98 16.18
C LYS A 85 17.42 -12.29 15.29
N ASN A 86 18.58 -11.98 15.85
CA ASN A 86 19.61 -11.22 15.15
C ASN A 86 20.36 -12.06 14.11
N GLU A 87 20.49 -13.38 14.28
CA GLU A 87 21.12 -14.27 13.30
C GLU A 87 20.18 -14.65 12.16
N TYR A 88 18.88 -14.81 12.44
CA TYR A 88 17.85 -14.94 11.40
C TYR A 88 17.79 -13.69 10.52
N LEU A 89 17.74 -12.50 11.12
CA LEU A 89 17.75 -11.23 10.37
C LEU A 89 19.06 -11.05 9.59
N ARG A 90 20.20 -11.47 10.15
CA ARG A 90 21.49 -11.45 9.43
C ARG A 90 21.52 -12.45 8.28
N ALA A 91 21.00 -13.66 8.46
CA ALA A 91 20.93 -14.68 7.41
C ALA A 91 19.97 -14.29 6.28
N VAL A 92 18.80 -13.70 6.59
CA VAL A 92 17.86 -13.18 5.57
C VAL A 92 18.47 -11.99 4.82
N ARG A 93 19.14 -11.08 5.54
CA ARG A 93 19.88 -9.95 4.95
C ARG A 93 21.01 -10.44 4.03
N ASP A 94 21.85 -11.33 4.52
CA ASP A 94 23.08 -11.75 3.85
C ASP A 94 22.82 -12.79 2.74
N SER A 95 21.75 -13.60 2.84
CA SER A 95 21.36 -14.55 1.78
C SER A 95 20.68 -13.91 0.58
N TYR A 96 20.18 -12.67 0.68
CA TYR A 96 19.54 -11.99 -0.44
C TYR A 96 20.43 -10.91 -1.05
N ILE A 97 21.12 -10.10 -0.22
CA ILE A 97 21.94 -8.95 -0.66
C ILE A 97 23.17 -9.36 -1.50
N GLY A 98 23.53 -10.65 -1.52
CA GLY A 98 24.54 -11.21 -2.43
C GLY A 98 24.03 -12.26 -3.42
N SER A 99 22.72 -12.57 -3.44
CA SER A 99 22.22 -13.68 -4.25
C SER A 99 22.20 -13.35 -5.74
N PRO A 100 22.44 -14.35 -6.62
CA PRO A 100 22.20 -14.22 -8.06
C PRO A 100 20.80 -13.68 -8.35
N THR A 101 19.79 -14.11 -7.61
CA THR A 101 18.40 -13.64 -7.70
C THR A 101 18.26 -12.14 -7.46
N PHE A 102 18.98 -11.55 -6.50
CA PHE A 102 18.95 -10.11 -6.25
C PHE A 102 19.62 -9.31 -7.36
N LYS A 103 20.77 -9.81 -7.88
CA LYS A 103 21.43 -9.20 -9.04
C LYS A 103 20.57 -9.31 -10.31
N GLU A 104 19.91 -10.43 -10.50
CA GLU A 104 18.97 -10.68 -11.60
C GLU A 104 17.70 -9.82 -11.48
N LEU A 105 17.20 -9.59 -10.25
CA LEU A 105 16.04 -8.74 -9.97
C LEU A 105 16.32 -7.23 -10.14
N MET A 106 17.55 -6.80 -9.89
CA MET A 106 17.96 -5.40 -9.90
C MET A 106 18.68 -4.98 -11.19
N GLY A 107 18.99 -5.94 -12.07
CA GLY A 107 19.64 -5.71 -13.37
C GLY A 107 21.00 -5.00 -13.27
N SER A 108 21.37 -4.28 -14.31
CA SER A 108 22.65 -3.54 -14.41
C SER A 108 22.81 -2.40 -13.38
N GLN A 109 21.77 -2.08 -12.60
CA GLN A 109 21.82 -1.05 -11.57
C GLN A 109 22.10 -1.60 -10.16
N ALA A 110 22.24 -2.92 -10.00
CA ALA A 110 22.43 -3.58 -8.71
C ALA A 110 23.61 -2.97 -7.93
N ASP A 111 24.76 -2.77 -8.55
CA ASP A 111 25.98 -2.29 -7.89
C ASP A 111 25.96 -0.79 -7.56
N ARG A 112 25.23 0.03 -8.33
CA ARG A 112 25.11 1.48 -8.09
C ARG A 112 24.11 1.79 -6.98
N ARG A 113 23.00 1.04 -6.91
CA ARG A 113 22.05 1.13 -5.80
C ARG A 113 22.59 0.45 -4.52
N PHE A 114 23.50 -0.52 -4.66
CA PHE A 114 24.14 -1.22 -3.53
C PHE A 114 24.82 -0.28 -2.52
N SER A 115 25.40 0.83 -2.98
CA SER A 115 26.07 1.81 -2.11
C SER A 115 25.07 2.64 -1.28
N GLU A 116 23.91 2.97 -1.84
CA GLU A 116 22.78 3.61 -1.13
C GLU A 116 22.14 2.64 -0.11
N TYR A 117 22.13 1.33 -0.41
CA TYR A 117 21.56 0.28 0.44
C TYR A 117 22.45 -0.19 1.61
N LYS A 118 23.60 0.45 1.88
CA LYS A 118 24.46 0.13 3.05
C LYS A 118 23.75 0.24 4.41
N ARG A 119 22.55 0.85 4.47
CA ARG A 119 21.63 0.82 5.63
C ARG A 119 20.46 -0.16 5.41
N ALA A 120 20.75 -1.39 5.00
CA ALA A 120 19.75 -2.38 4.58
C ALA A 120 18.66 -2.61 5.65
N LEU A 121 17.49 -2.00 5.41
CA LEU A 121 16.28 -2.26 6.16
C LEU A 121 15.82 -3.71 5.87
N PRO A 122 15.31 -4.44 6.87
CA PRO A 122 14.86 -5.82 6.67
C PRO A 122 13.68 -5.86 5.70
N LEU A 123 13.64 -6.82 4.78
CA LEU A 123 12.47 -7.06 3.90
C LEU A 123 11.29 -7.65 4.68
N ILE A 124 11.61 -8.52 5.64
CA ILE A 124 10.69 -9.17 6.56
C ILE A 124 11.23 -9.08 7.99
N ALA A 125 10.34 -8.94 8.96
CA ALA A 125 10.69 -8.84 10.38
C ALA A 125 9.72 -9.67 11.23
N ASN A 126 10.06 -9.88 12.51
CA ASN A 126 9.05 -10.32 13.47
C ASN A 126 8.02 -9.19 13.65
N VAL A 127 6.73 -9.52 13.67
CA VAL A 127 5.64 -8.55 13.89
C VAL A 127 5.84 -7.70 15.15
N THR A 128 6.49 -8.23 16.20
CA THR A 128 6.77 -7.42 17.41
C THR A 128 7.72 -6.25 17.16
N HIS A 129 8.52 -6.28 16.09
CA HIS A 129 9.39 -5.16 15.72
C HIS A 129 8.71 -4.22 14.73
N THR A 130 7.55 -4.59 14.21
CA THR A 130 6.80 -3.73 13.31
C THR A 130 5.89 -2.77 14.05
N ASP A 131 5.59 -3.04 15.32
CA ASP A 131 4.79 -2.16 16.19
C ASP A 131 5.60 -1.04 16.89
N ASN A 132 6.89 -0.90 16.60
CA ASN A 132 7.76 0.02 17.33
C ASN A 132 8.61 0.87 16.38
N ILE A 133 8.18 2.14 16.26
CA ILE A 133 8.78 3.20 15.45
C ILE A 133 10.27 3.46 15.77
N TRP A 134 10.72 3.15 17.00
CA TRP A 134 12.11 3.36 17.42
C TRP A 134 13.10 2.38 16.78
N PHE A 135 12.63 1.20 16.34
CA PHE A 135 13.50 0.30 15.61
C PHE A 135 13.78 0.78 14.18
N TRP A 136 12.91 1.65 13.63
CA TRP A 136 12.83 1.91 12.21
C TRP A 136 12.44 3.38 11.92
N PRO A 137 13.39 4.32 11.91
CA PRO A 137 13.09 5.75 11.78
C PRO A 137 12.46 6.18 10.44
N ASN A 138 12.53 5.34 9.40
CA ASN A 138 11.99 5.61 8.05
C ASN A 138 10.88 4.60 7.68
N TRP A 139 9.94 4.43 8.59
CA TRP A 139 8.89 3.41 8.57
C TRP A 139 7.78 3.76 7.57
N ALA A 140 7.33 2.79 6.77
CA ALA A 140 6.18 2.99 5.89
C ALA A 140 5.11 1.90 5.99
N PHE A 141 5.37 0.59 6.16
CA PHE A 141 4.25 -0.38 6.22
C PHE A 141 4.53 -1.62 7.09
N SER A 142 3.52 -2.12 7.81
CA SER A 142 3.58 -3.45 8.43
C SER A 142 2.33 -4.28 8.28
N SER A 143 2.26 -4.97 7.15
CA SER A 143 1.36 -6.10 6.97
C SER A 143 2.03 -7.38 7.47
N MET A 144 1.25 -8.41 7.78
CA MET A 144 1.70 -9.66 8.40
C MET A 144 1.23 -10.85 7.58
N LEU A 145 2.04 -11.91 7.54
CA LEU A 145 1.68 -13.16 6.88
C LEU A 145 0.85 -14.08 7.79
N LEU A 146 -0.29 -14.51 7.29
CA LEU A 146 -1.16 -15.53 7.89
C LEU A 146 -0.81 -16.91 7.36
N PHE A 147 -0.37 -17.80 8.25
CA PHE A 147 -0.07 -19.21 7.92
C PHE A 147 -1.14 -20.18 8.40
N THR A 148 -2.28 -19.67 8.87
CA THR A 148 -3.34 -20.43 9.54
C THR A 148 -4.46 -20.81 8.56
N HIS A 149 -5.69 -20.93 9.03
CA HIS A 149 -6.86 -21.22 8.20
C HIS A 149 -7.65 -19.93 7.97
N LEU A 150 -8.19 -19.80 6.76
CA LEU A 150 -9.23 -18.82 6.45
C LEU A 150 -10.55 -19.57 6.33
N LYS A 151 -11.58 -19.11 7.06
CA LYS A 151 -12.92 -19.71 7.02
C LYS A 151 -13.92 -18.64 6.64
N LEU A 152 -14.78 -18.93 5.68
CA LEU A 152 -15.92 -18.10 5.30
C LEU A 152 -17.18 -18.93 5.52
N TYR A 153 -18.15 -18.41 6.25
CA TYR A 153 -19.39 -19.14 6.51
C TYR A 153 -20.61 -18.22 6.56
N SER A 154 -21.79 -18.79 6.31
CA SER A 154 -23.07 -18.09 6.44
C SER A 154 -23.89 -18.79 7.53
N PRO A 155 -24.19 -18.13 8.66
CA PRO A 155 -24.99 -18.72 9.74
C PRO A 155 -26.50 -18.74 9.44
N GLY A 156 -26.94 -18.21 8.30
CA GLY A 156 -28.36 -17.99 7.96
C GLY A 156 -28.66 -16.51 7.70
N ALA A 157 -29.92 -16.18 7.39
CA ALA A 157 -30.43 -14.81 7.29
C ALA A 157 -29.64 -13.85 6.37
N ASN A 158 -29.07 -14.38 5.27
CA ASN A 158 -28.22 -13.65 4.33
C ASN A 158 -26.89 -13.11 4.89
N GLU A 159 -26.51 -13.43 6.12
CA GLU A 159 -25.24 -12.98 6.70
C GLU A 159 -24.05 -13.82 6.24
N TRP A 160 -22.88 -13.21 6.14
CA TRP A 160 -21.62 -13.85 5.74
C TRP A 160 -20.48 -13.42 6.65
N ILE A 161 -19.76 -14.39 7.21
CA ILE A 161 -18.70 -14.14 8.19
C ILE A 161 -17.38 -14.68 7.69
N LEU A 162 -16.41 -13.78 7.47
CA LEU A 162 -15.01 -14.12 7.27
C LEU A 162 -14.31 -14.24 8.64
N ASP A 163 -13.93 -15.45 9.01
CA ASP A 163 -13.19 -15.74 10.25
C ASP A 163 -11.69 -15.77 9.97
N VAL A 164 -10.96 -14.86 10.61
CA VAL A 164 -9.53 -14.64 10.43
C VAL A 164 -8.83 -14.81 11.78
N ARG A 165 -7.95 -15.81 11.87
CA ARG A 165 -7.07 -15.97 13.02
C ARG A 165 -5.72 -15.33 12.77
N VAL A 166 -5.50 -14.23 13.48
CA VAL A 166 -4.26 -13.46 13.49
C VAL A 166 -3.36 -13.93 14.63
N PRO A 167 -2.19 -14.51 14.34
CA PRO A 167 -1.26 -14.92 15.39
C PRO A 167 -0.62 -13.69 16.05
N SER A 168 -0.46 -13.71 17.37
CA SER A 168 0.23 -12.66 18.14
C SER A 168 1.74 -12.59 17.88
N LYS A 169 2.29 -13.63 17.21
CA LYS A 169 3.67 -13.70 16.73
C LYS A 169 3.64 -14.13 15.27
N GLY A 170 4.34 -13.42 14.40
CA GLY A 170 4.29 -13.68 12.96
C GLY A 170 5.40 -13.00 12.20
N ILE A 171 5.36 -13.16 10.87
CA ILE A 171 6.27 -12.52 9.93
C ILE A 171 5.57 -11.26 9.41
N GLY A 172 6.14 -10.10 9.70
CA GLY A 172 5.76 -8.81 9.13
C GLY A 172 6.52 -8.53 7.83
N ILE A 173 5.85 -7.89 6.88
CA ILE A 173 6.41 -7.32 5.65
C ILE A 173 6.69 -5.85 5.92
N TYR A 174 7.90 -5.41 5.67
CA TYR A 174 8.40 -4.10 6.13
C TYR A 174 8.29 -2.99 5.08
N ASN A 175 8.31 -3.34 3.79
CA ASN A 175 8.25 -2.37 2.68
C ASN A 175 7.76 -3.02 1.37
N ASN A 176 7.66 -2.21 0.31
CA ASN A 176 7.28 -2.67 -1.02
C ASN A 176 8.23 -3.74 -1.59
N LEU A 177 9.53 -3.69 -1.24
CA LEU A 177 10.48 -4.73 -1.61
C LEU A 177 10.15 -6.06 -0.93
N GLY A 178 9.75 -6.03 0.34
CA GLY A 178 9.26 -7.19 1.09
C GLY A 178 7.99 -7.77 0.46
N ARG A 179 7.04 -6.93 0.05
CA ARG A 179 5.83 -7.35 -0.68
C ARG A 179 6.20 -8.07 -1.98
N ARG A 180 7.08 -7.46 -2.78
CA ARG A 180 7.59 -8.08 -4.02
C ARG A 180 8.31 -9.39 -3.74
N PHE A 181 9.15 -9.45 -2.71
CA PHE A 181 9.85 -10.67 -2.31
C PHE A 181 8.87 -11.79 -1.96
N ILE A 182 7.85 -11.53 -1.13
CA ILE A 182 6.85 -12.54 -0.75
C ILE A 182 6.07 -13.01 -1.97
N LYS A 183 5.60 -12.08 -2.81
CA LYS A 183 4.92 -12.38 -4.06
C LYS A 183 5.78 -13.30 -4.92
N GLU A 184 7.01 -12.93 -5.21
CA GLU A 184 7.88 -13.75 -6.05
C GLU A 184 8.26 -15.09 -5.42
N TYR A 185 8.60 -15.11 -4.13
CA TYR A 185 9.02 -16.32 -3.42
C TYR A 185 7.91 -17.37 -3.42
N TYR A 186 6.69 -16.97 -3.08
CA TYR A 186 5.59 -17.90 -2.93
C TYR A 186 4.85 -18.14 -4.26
N LEU A 187 4.64 -17.11 -5.10
CA LEU A 187 3.91 -17.23 -6.38
C LEU A 187 4.70 -18.04 -7.41
N LYS A 188 5.99 -17.77 -7.60
CA LYS A 188 6.82 -18.49 -8.60
C LYS A 188 6.99 -19.97 -8.27
N ARG A 189 7.03 -20.33 -6.98
CA ARG A 189 7.31 -21.71 -6.55
C ARG A 189 6.08 -22.61 -6.47
N ASN A 190 4.87 -22.06 -6.44
CA ASN A 190 3.65 -22.84 -6.21
C ASN A 190 2.45 -22.30 -7.01
N LYS A 191 2.60 -22.02 -8.30
CA LYS A 191 1.54 -21.45 -9.15
C LYS A 191 0.19 -22.18 -9.01
N GLU A 192 0.20 -23.52 -8.99
CA GLU A 192 -1.00 -24.36 -8.83
C GLU A 192 -1.75 -24.11 -7.51
N LYS A 193 -1.06 -23.83 -6.40
CA LYS A 193 -1.69 -23.61 -5.09
C LYS A 193 -2.41 -22.26 -4.98
N TYR A 194 -2.18 -21.34 -5.92
CA TYR A 194 -2.92 -20.07 -6.01
C TYR A 194 -4.22 -20.20 -6.75
N GLU A 195 -4.32 -21.21 -7.63
CA GLU A 195 -5.59 -21.52 -8.27
C GLU A 195 -6.62 -21.94 -7.23
N GLU A 196 -6.21 -22.62 -6.15
CA GLU A 196 -7.10 -22.92 -5.03
C GLU A 196 -7.64 -21.67 -4.31
N ILE A 197 -6.84 -20.60 -4.18
CA ILE A 197 -7.32 -19.33 -3.59
C ILE A 197 -8.33 -18.66 -4.54
N LYS A 198 -8.04 -18.68 -5.85
CA LYS A 198 -8.98 -18.21 -6.89
C LYS A 198 -10.28 -18.99 -6.87
N GLN A 199 -10.21 -20.32 -6.79
CA GLN A 199 -11.38 -21.20 -6.71
C GLN A 199 -12.16 -20.98 -5.41
N PHE A 200 -11.48 -20.82 -4.27
CA PHE A 200 -12.10 -20.49 -2.99
C PHE A 200 -12.93 -19.20 -3.10
N TYR A 201 -12.32 -18.12 -3.62
CA TYR A 201 -13.00 -16.83 -3.74
C TYR A 201 -14.05 -16.81 -4.84
N GLY A 202 -13.79 -17.44 -5.99
CA GLY A 202 -14.75 -17.58 -7.08
C GLY A 202 -15.98 -18.41 -6.67
N GLY A 203 -15.78 -19.45 -5.86
CA GLY A 203 -16.86 -20.23 -5.26
C GLY A 203 -17.75 -19.39 -4.36
N PHE A 204 -17.16 -18.50 -3.55
CA PHE A 204 -17.91 -17.53 -2.75
C PHE A 204 -18.73 -16.57 -3.62
N LEU A 205 -18.12 -15.89 -4.59
CA LEU A 205 -18.83 -14.94 -5.47
C LEU A 205 -19.97 -15.62 -6.25
N SER A 206 -19.78 -16.86 -6.69
CA SER A 206 -20.81 -17.63 -7.38
C SER A 206 -22.02 -17.90 -6.48
N LYS A 207 -21.79 -18.24 -5.21
CA LYS A 207 -22.86 -18.48 -4.22
C LYS A 207 -23.60 -17.21 -3.84
N LEU A 208 -22.89 -16.09 -3.74
CA LEU A 208 -23.51 -14.78 -3.54
C LEU A 208 -24.46 -14.46 -4.71
N SER A 209 -24.04 -14.74 -5.95
CA SER A 209 -24.83 -14.52 -7.17
C SER A 209 -26.10 -15.37 -7.24
N SER A 210 -26.03 -16.66 -6.87
CA SER A 210 -27.16 -17.59 -6.97
C SER A 210 -28.33 -17.31 -6.02
N ARG A 211 -28.08 -16.58 -4.92
CA ARG A 211 -29.14 -16.17 -3.98
C ARG A 211 -29.90 -14.94 -4.46
N SER A 212 -29.31 -14.08 -5.29
CA SER A 212 -29.97 -12.86 -5.81
C SER A 212 -31.02 -13.19 -6.88
N THR A 213 -30.82 -14.25 -7.67
CA THR A 213 -31.74 -14.65 -8.77
C THR A 213 -32.94 -15.49 -8.33
N SER A 214 -32.97 -15.99 -7.09
CA SER A 214 -34.05 -16.87 -6.59
C SER A 214 -35.26 -16.14 -6.00
N GLY A 215 -35.39 -14.82 -6.22
CA GLY A 215 -36.50 -13.98 -5.75
C GLY A 215 -37.93 -14.31 -6.24
N LYS A 216 -38.18 -15.51 -6.77
CA LYS A 216 -39.53 -16.01 -7.14
C LYS A 216 -39.79 -17.49 -6.83
N GLY A 217 -38.91 -18.19 -6.12
CA GLY A 217 -39.08 -19.62 -5.78
C GLY A 217 -39.16 -19.84 -4.27
N THR A 218 -40.21 -20.53 -3.83
CA THR A 218 -40.53 -21.02 -2.47
C THR A 218 -39.43 -20.95 -1.38
N PRO A 219 -39.75 -20.43 -0.17
CA PRO A 219 -38.81 -20.11 0.93
C PRO A 219 -38.26 -21.32 1.72
N ASN A 220 -38.06 -22.48 1.10
CA ASN A 220 -37.69 -23.70 1.81
C ASN A 220 -36.17 -23.90 2.05
N SER A 221 -35.31 -22.90 1.80
CA SER A 221 -33.85 -23.02 2.01
C SER A 221 -33.20 -21.90 2.84
N GLU A 222 -33.96 -21.18 3.67
CA GLU A 222 -33.46 -20.10 4.53
C GLU A 222 -32.43 -20.55 5.60
N ASN A 223 -32.20 -21.87 5.75
CA ASN A 223 -31.33 -22.46 6.77
C ASN A 223 -30.13 -23.26 6.21
N GLU A 224 -29.74 -23.11 4.94
CA GLU A 224 -28.50 -23.75 4.47
C GLU A 224 -27.28 -23.03 5.06
N GLU A 225 -26.76 -23.59 6.16
CA GLU A 225 -25.43 -23.26 6.68
C GLU A 225 -24.39 -23.56 5.60
N TYR A 226 -23.61 -22.53 5.26
CA TYR A 226 -22.56 -22.65 4.27
C TYR A 226 -21.20 -22.45 4.92
N GLN A 227 -20.21 -23.24 4.52
CA GLN A 227 -18.84 -23.12 5.01
C GLN A 227 -17.82 -23.41 3.90
N LEU A 228 -16.95 -22.45 3.64
CA LEU A 228 -15.70 -22.60 2.91
C LEU A 228 -14.53 -22.48 3.86
N SER A 229 -13.49 -23.27 3.62
CA SER A 229 -12.23 -23.11 4.35
C SER A 229 -11.03 -23.44 3.48
N ILE A 230 -9.95 -22.69 3.65
CA ILE A 230 -8.67 -22.95 3.00
C ILE A 230 -7.53 -22.88 4.03
N GLY A 231 -6.62 -23.85 3.99
CA GLY A 231 -5.39 -23.82 4.80
C GLY A 231 -4.30 -22.99 4.12
N LEU A 232 -3.59 -22.15 4.90
CA LEU A 232 -2.57 -21.21 4.41
C LEU A 232 -1.12 -21.59 4.75
N ARG A 233 -0.89 -22.76 5.35
CA ARG A 233 0.44 -23.18 5.89
C ARG A 233 1.60 -23.01 4.91
N ASN A 234 1.39 -23.27 3.63
CA ASN A 234 2.42 -23.19 2.58
C ASN A 234 2.13 -22.09 1.53
N ARG A 235 1.14 -21.24 1.79
CA ARG A 235 0.63 -20.19 0.89
C ARG A 235 0.06 -19.03 1.71
N PRO A 236 0.92 -18.35 2.49
CA PRO A 236 0.43 -17.34 3.40
C PRO A 236 -0.22 -16.18 2.65
N LEU A 237 -1.28 -15.63 3.24
CA LEU A 237 -1.87 -14.37 2.80
C LEU A 237 -1.42 -13.24 3.73
N ARG A 238 -1.22 -12.07 3.16
CA ARG A 238 -0.93 -10.80 3.81
C ARG A 238 -2.20 -10.28 4.49
N TRP A 239 -2.03 -9.84 5.73
CA TRP A 239 -3.04 -9.26 6.61
C TRP A 239 -2.51 -7.95 7.22
N VAL A 240 -3.19 -6.81 7.15
CA VAL A 240 -4.42 -6.53 6.41
C VAL A 240 -4.21 -5.28 5.55
N ALA A 241 -4.88 -5.25 4.40
CA ALA A 241 -5.05 -4.06 3.57
C ALA A 241 -6.51 -3.66 3.54
N GLY A 242 -6.79 -2.51 2.96
CA GLY A 242 -8.13 -2.11 2.58
C GLY A 242 -8.26 -0.60 2.57
N GLY A 243 -9.47 -0.15 2.29
CA GLY A 243 -9.73 1.25 2.13
C GLY A 243 -11.21 1.59 2.02
N VAL A 244 -11.47 2.72 1.39
CA VAL A 244 -12.80 3.26 1.19
C VAL A 244 -13.09 3.37 -0.30
N ILE A 245 -14.29 2.93 -0.69
CA ILE A 245 -14.92 3.30 -1.97
C ILE A 245 -16.06 4.27 -1.66
N PRO A 246 -15.89 5.57 -1.90
CA PRO A 246 -16.95 6.54 -1.67
C PRO A 246 -17.96 6.55 -2.83
N ILE A 247 -19.24 6.70 -2.46
CA ILE A 247 -20.38 6.97 -3.34
C ILE A 247 -20.79 8.42 -3.11
N LEU A 248 -20.72 9.25 -4.15
CA LEU A 248 -20.97 10.68 -4.02
C LEU A 248 -22.19 11.08 -4.84
N TYR A 249 -23.16 11.74 -4.21
CA TYR A 249 -24.19 12.45 -4.95
C TYR A 249 -23.63 13.79 -5.42
N TYR A 250 -23.42 13.93 -6.72
CA TYR A 250 -22.84 15.12 -7.34
C TYR A 250 -23.51 15.39 -8.68
N ARG A 251 -23.84 16.65 -8.97
CA ARG A 251 -24.51 17.05 -10.22
C ARG A 251 -25.74 16.19 -10.57
N SER A 252 -26.59 15.98 -9.58
CA SER A 252 -27.85 15.23 -9.69
C SER A 252 -27.70 13.75 -10.11
N LYS A 253 -26.57 13.12 -9.77
CA LYS A 253 -26.30 11.71 -10.02
C LYS A 253 -25.47 11.11 -8.89
N TRP A 254 -25.56 9.78 -8.73
CA TRP A 254 -24.70 8.99 -7.86
C TRP A 254 -23.46 8.50 -8.61
N TRP A 255 -22.30 8.68 -7.99
CA TRP A 255 -21.00 8.34 -8.57
C TRP A 255 -20.18 7.51 -7.61
N PHE A 256 -19.46 6.52 -8.11
CA PHE A 256 -18.31 5.97 -7.39
C PHE A 256 -17.09 6.83 -7.67
N ALA A 257 -16.34 7.23 -6.64
CA ALA A 257 -15.08 7.95 -6.83
C ALA A 257 -13.88 7.00 -6.68
N PHE A 258 -12.93 7.12 -7.60
CA PHE A 258 -11.70 6.33 -7.62
C PHE A 258 -10.49 7.22 -7.86
N PRO A 259 -9.38 7.07 -7.12
CA PRO A 259 -8.09 7.53 -7.59
C PRO A 259 -7.65 6.73 -8.81
N TYR A 260 -7.17 7.42 -9.83
CA TYR A 260 -6.45 6.77 -10.93
C TYR A 260 -4.99 6.54 -10.54
N ARG A 261 -4.53 5.29 -10.62
CA ARG A 261 -3.13 4.93 -10.43
C ARG A 261 -2.47 4.69 -11.77
N ASP A 262 -1.37 5.38 -12.00
CA ASP A 262 -0.50 5.23 -13.17
C ASP A 262 0.63 4.22 -12.95
N ILE A 263 0.68 3.60 -11.76
CA ILE A 263 1.58 2.50 -11.41
C ILE A 263 0.84 1.15 -11.41
N PRO A 264 1.50 0.04 -11.79
CA PRO A 264 0.87 -1.28 -11.82
C PRO A 264 0.30 -1.75 -10.45
N PRO A 265 -0.93 -2.32 -10.42
CA PRO A 265 -1.87 -2.40 -11.53
C PRO A 265 -2.45 -1.02 -11.86
N VAL A 266 -2.24 -0.58 -13.11
CA VAL A 266 -2.69 0.74 -13.57
C VAL A 266 -4.23 0.75 -13.66
N GLY A 267 -4.88 1.89 -13.45
CA GLY A 267 -6.34 2.04 -13.58
C GLY A 267 -7.01 2.57 -12.32
N LEU A 268 -8.33 2.39 -12.24
CA LEU A 268 -9.17 2.89 -11.15
C LEU A 268 -9.04 2.01 -9.92
N ASN A 269 -8.52 2.59 -8.83
CA ASN A 269 -8.35 1.94 -7.55
C ASN A 269 -9.27 2.55 -6.48
N HIS A 270 -9.46 1.87 -5.37
CA HIS A 270 -10.06 2.43 -4.17
C HIS A 270 -9.02 3.25 -3.38
N PHE A 271 -9.47 4.08 -2.44
CA PHE A 271 -8.59 4.84 -1.55
C PHE A 271 -8.15 3.93 -0.40
N GLY A 272 -6.97 3.34 -0.50
CA GLY A 272 -6.61 2.24 0.39
C GLY A 272 -5.13 1.95 0.47
N GLY A 273 -4.77 1.32 1.58
CA GLY A 273 -3.39 1.04 1.91
C GLY A 273 -3.24 -0.10 2.90
N LEU A 274 -2.16 -0.08 3.67
CA LEU A 274 -1.76 -1.20 4.53
C LEU A 274 -1.86 -0.80 6.00
N SER A 275 -2.13 -1.78 6.87
CA SER A 275 -2.06 -1.55 8.30
C SER A 275 -0.67 -1.08 8.71
N GLN A 276 -0.60 0.00 9.48
CA GLN A 276 0.64 0.50 10.05
C GLN A 276 0.94 -0.19 11.37
N ASP A 277 -0.05 -0.39 12.24
CA ASP A 277 0.16 -0.93 13.59
C ASP A 277 -0.79 -2.09 13.97
N SER A 278 -0.60 -2.62 15.18
CA SER A 278 -1.43 -3.70 15.73
C SER A 278 -2.90 -3.32 15.95
N GLU A 279 -3.20 -2.05 16.22
CA GLU A 279 -4.57 -1.59 16.41
C GLU A 279 -5.33 -1.59 15.08
N GLU A 280 -4.68 -1.14 14.01
CA GLU A 280 -5.19 -1.24 12.64
C GLU A 280 -5.37 -2.70 12.19
N ARG A 281 -4.48 -3.61 12.60
CA ARG A 281 -4.64 -5.04 12.30
C ARG A 281 -5.80 -5.70 13.04
N LYS A 282 -6.16 -5.21 14.22
CA LYS A 282 -7.34 -5.64 14.99
C LYS A 282 -8.62 -4.95 14.52
N ASN A 283 -8.49 -3.73 14.01
CA ASN A 283 -9.59 -2.91 13.54
C ASN A 283 -9.28 -2.31 12.16
N PRO A 284 -9.37 -3.10 11.07
CA PRO A 284 -9.15 -2.64 9.70
C PRO A 284 -9.90 -1.35 9.32
N ARG A 285 -11.04 -1.05 9.97
CA ARG A 285 -11.77 0.20 9.76
C ARG A 285 -10.93 1.45 10.07
N LEU A 286 -10.06 1.39 11.09
CA LEU A 286 -9.16 2.51 11.42
C LEU A 286 -8.15 2.78 10.31
N MET A 287 -7.56 1.72 9.75
CA MET A 287 -6.64 1.80 8.63
C MET A 287 -7.36 2.31 7.38
N ALA A 288 -8.51 1.74 7.02
CA ALA A 288 -9.24 2.14 5.83
C ALA A 288 -9.64 3.62 5.87
N LEU A 289 -10.14 4.09 7.02
CA LEU A 289 -10.47 5.50 7.21
C LEU A 289 -9.23 6.39 7.19
N ARG A 290 -8.11 5.97 7.80
CA ARG A 290 -6.85 6.71 7.74
C ARG A 290 -6.41 6.90 6.29
N GLU A 291 -6.25 5.82 5.53
CA GLU A 291 -5.80 5.85 4.13
C GLU A 291 -6.73 6.71 3.25
N PHE A 292 -8.05 6.53 3.41
CA PHE A 292 -9.03 7.37 2.70
C PHE A 292 -8.84 8.85 2.97
N LEU A 293 -8.67 9.20 4.23
CA LEU A 293 -8.58 10.58 4.70
C LEU A 293 -7.21 11.23 4.43
N GLU A 294 -6.17 10.42 4.21
CA GLU A 294 -4.88 10.87 3.69
C GLU A 294 -4.99 11.29 2.23
N GLU A 295 -5.63 10.44 1.43
CA GLU A 295 -5.68 10.60 -0.02
C GLU A 295 -6.83 11.51 -0.49
N PHE A 296 -7.94 11.60 0.24
CA PHE A 296 -9.16 12.26 -0.22
C PHE A 296 -9.45 13.56 0.53
N MET A 297 -9.38 14.69 -0.18
CA MET A 297 -9.72 16.01 0.35
C MET A 297 -10.81 16.67 -0.47
N VAL A 298 -11.78 17.29 0.21
CA VAL A 298 -12.83 18.09 -0.45
C VAL A 298 -12.58 19.57 -0.20
N LEU A 299 -12.59 20.34 -1.28
CA LEU A 299 -12.55 21.79 -1.30
C LEU A 299 -13.91 22.33 -1.75
N SER A 300 -14.28 23.52 -1.27
CA SER A 300 -15.52 24.21 -1.68
C SER A 300 -15.51 24.73 -3.12
N HIS A 301 -14.32 24.83 -3.73
CA HIS A 301 -14.12 25.23 -5.11
C HIS A 301 -12.82 24.61 -5.67
N PRO A 302 -12.64 24.60 -7.00
CA PRO A 302 -11.37 24.21 -7.61
C PRO A 302 -10.21 25.06 -7.08
N PRO A 303 -9.06 24.47 -6.75
CA PRO A 303 -7.90 25.21 -6.27
C PRO A 303 -7.23 26.02 -7.39
N GLU A 304 -6.70 27.19 -7.06
CA GLU A 304 -5.98 28.08 -7.99
C GLU A 304 -4.71 28.62 -7.33
N PHE A 305 -3.65 28.80 -8.12
CA PHE A 305 -2.38 29.34 -7.64
C PHE A 305 -2.56 30.72 -6.97
N GLY A 306 -2.03 30.87 -5.76
CA GLY A 306 -2.10 32.11 -5.00
C GLY A 306 -3.49 32.45 -4.44
N VAL A 307 -4.50 31.59 -4.64
CA VAL A 307 -5.85 31.78 -4.13
C VAL A 307 -6.09 30.83 -2.97
N GLU A 308 -6.65 31.34 -1.88
CA GLU A 308 -7.03 30.52 -0.73
C GLU A 308 -8.11 29.53 -1.14
N ALA A 309 -7.91 28.25 -0.81
CA ALA A 309 -8.89 27.21 -0.96
C ALA A 309 -9.48 26.83 0.40
N ILE A 310 -10.81 26.74 0.47
CA ILE A 310 -11.49 26.37 1.72
C ILE A 310 -11.77 24.86 1.69
N ARG A 311 -11.18 24.14 2.64
CA ARG A 311 -11.40 22.70 2.85
C ARG A 311 -12.70 22.46 3.60
N LYS A 312 -13.48 21.51 3.12
CA LYS A 312 -14.63 20.95 3.81
C LYS A 312 -14.23 19.73 4.65
N PRO A 313 -14.37 19.75 5.99
CA PRO A 313 -14.14 18.60 6.85
C PRO A 313 -15.04 17.44 6.45
N ILE A 314 -14.51 16.22 6.56
CA ILE A 314 -15.26 14.99 6.30
C ILE A 314 -15.64 14.36 7.63
N HIS A 315 -16.94 14.19 7.86
CA HIS A 315 -17.47 13.53 9.05
C HIS A 315 -18.06 12.17 8.67
N ILE A 316 -17.63 11.11 9.33
CA ILE A 316 -18.24 9.78 9.15
C ILE A 316 -19.32 9.58 10.20
N SER A 317 -20.57 9.52 9.75
CA SER A 317 -21.76 9.38 10.58
C SER A 317 -21.72 8.07 11.38
N GLY A 318 -22.07 8.14 12.66
CA GLY A 318 -22.17 6.97 13.55
C GLY A 318 -20.83 6.38 14.04
N GLU A 319 -19.67 6.83 13.54
CA GLU A 319 -18.40 6.13 13.78
C GLU A 319 -17.26 6.96 14.38
N PHE A 320 -17.49 8.21 14.77
CA PHE A 320 -16.45 9.08 15.31
C PHE A 320 -16.71 9.53 16.75
N HIS A 321 -16.47 8.63 17.72
CA HIS A 321 -16.24 9.08 19.10
C HIS A 321 -15.02 8.47 19.81
N GLU A 322 -14.39 7.39 19.33
CA GLU A 322 -13.54 6.58 20.25
C GLU A 322 -12.09 6.26 19.86
N SER A 323 -11.53 6.69 18.72
CA SER A 323 -10.08 6.49 18.47
C SER A 323 -9.30 7.80 18.41
N ILE A 324 -8.87 8.27 19.60
CA ILE A 324 -7.95 9.42 19.78
C ILE A 324 -6.73 9.32 18.84
N LYS A 325 -6.27 8.11 18.50
CA LYS A 325 -5.14 7.87 17.59
C LYS A 325 -5.43 8.25 16.14
N VAL A 326 -6.56 7.84 15.56
CA VAL A 326 -6.90 8.19 14.17
C VAL A 326 -7.02 9.70 14.04
N ASN A 327 -7.68 10.35 15.00
CA ASN A 327 -7.83 11.81 14.99
C ASN A 327 -6.46 12.54 15.05
N ARG A 328 -5.52 12.08 15.88
CA ARG A 328 -4.16 12.67 15.95
C ARG A 328 -3.35 12.45 14.68
N HIS A 329 -3.35 11.24 14.14
CA HIS A 329 -2.58 10.91 12.93
C HIS A 329 -3.15 11.66 11.72
N PHE A 330 -4.47 11.65 11.59
CA PHE A 330 -5.20 12.38 10.57
C PHE A 330 -4.92 13.89 10.62
N LYS A 331 -5.03 14.53 11.79
CA LYS A 331 -4.71 15.97 11.94
C LYS A 331 -3.28 16.28 11.49
N ARG A 332 -2.32 15.41 11.82
CA ARG A 332 -0.93 15.57 11.38
C ARG A 332 -0.80 15.47 9.87
N LEU A 333 -1.43 14.48 9.24
CA LEU A 333 -1.33 14.28 7.79
C LEU A 333 -2.09 15.32 6.99
N GLN A 334 -3.25 15.75 7.47
CA GLN A 334 -3.95 16.88 6.89
C GLN A 334 -3.14 18.17 7.01
N HIS A 335 -2.52 18.43 8.17
CA HIS A 335 -1.61 19.56 8.31
C HIS A 335 -0.46 19.46 7.30
N PHE A 336 0.10 18.26 7.13
CA PHE A 336 1.16 18.01 6.16
C PHE A 336 0.71 18.29 4.72
N HIS A 337 -0.45 17.77 4.35
CA HIS A 337 -1.03 17.99 3.02
C HIS A 337 -1.24 19.49 2.78
N LYS A 338 -1.82 20.23 3.73
CA LYS A 338 -2.00 21.69 3.64
C LYS A 338 -0.67 22.43 3.48
N THR A 339 0.31 22.10 4.33
CA THR A 339 1.64 22.73 4.28
C THR A 339 2.33 22.45 2.95
N LEU A 340 2.23 21.23 2.41
CA LEU A 340 2.79 20.93 1.10
C LEU A 340 2.05 21.66 -0.02
N ARG A 341 0.73 21.78 0.04
CA ARG A 341 -0.04 22.58 -0.94
C ARG A 341 0.35 24.06 -0.91
N GLU A 342 0.50 24.63 0.27
CA GLU A 342 0.94 26.01 0.40
C GLU A 342 2.38 26.21 -0.09
N THR A 343 3.30 25.35 0.35
CA THR A 343 4.74 25.52 0.04
C THR A 343 5.12 25.10 -1.37
N GLN A 344 4.42 24.13 -1.97
CA GLN A 344 4.74 23.62 -3.31
C GLN A 344 3.92 24.28 -4.40
N ASP A 345 2.62 24.45 -4.15
CA ASP A 345 1.67 24.93 -5.15
C ASP A 345 1.30 26.40 -4.93
N GLY A 346 1.73 27.03 -3.82
CA GLY A 346 1.29 28.38 -3.49
C GLY A 346 -0.21 28.46 -3.20
N ILE A 347 -0.82 27.37 -2.72
CA ILE A 347 -2.26 27.26 -2.46
C ILE A 347 -2.49 27.13 -0.96
N PRO A 348 -2.83 28.23 -0.26
CA PRO A 348 -3.19 28.16 1.15
C PRO A 348 -4.51 27.41 1.30
N ILE A 349 -4.55 26.38 2.15
CA ILE A 349 -5.77 25.60 2.42
C ILE A 349 -6.28 25.87 3.84
N LEU A 350 -7.37 26.62 3.92
CA LEU A 350 -8.03 26.96 5.18
C LEU A 350 -9.05 25.88 5.57
N ASP A 351 -9.23 25.63 6.86
CA ASP A 351 -10.37 24.84 7.33
C ASP A 351 -11.59 25.75 7.46
N THR A 352 -12.78 25.27 7.07
CA THR A 352 -14.02 25.90 7.54
C THR A 352 -14.09 25.84 9.06
N ASP A 353 -14.75 26.83 9.69
CA ASP A 353 -15.06 26.74 11.11
C ASP A 353 -15.88 25.47 11.36
N ASP A 354 -15.42 24.59 12.25
CA ASP A 354 -16.11 23.34 12.61
C ASP A 354 -17.54 23.58 13.14
N LYS A 355 -17.87 24.83 13.53
CA LYS A 355 -19.21 25.25 13.94
C LYS A 355 -20.16 25.53 12.76
N ASP A 356 -19.63 25.73 11.56
CA ASP A 356 -20.42 25.93 10.36
C ASP A 356 -20.75 24.56 9.72
N HIS A 357 -21.91 24.02 10.09
CA HIS A 357 -22.39 22.76 9.57
C HIS A 357 -22.64 22.77 8.04
N SER A 358 -22.71 23.93 7.40
CA SER A 358 -22.84 24.02 5.93
C SER A 358 -21.53 23.72 5.19
N GLY A 359 -20.39 23.77 5.91
CA GLY A 359 -19.06 23.49 5.37
C GLY A 359 -18.60 22.03 5.45
N ILE A 360 -19.45 21.09 5.88
CA ILE A 360 -19.05 19.72 6.23
C ILE A 360 -19.59 18.72 5.20
N VAL A 361 -18.76 17.75 4.81
CA VAL A 361 -19.18 16.58 4.03
C VAL A 361 -19.45 15.42 4.99
N GLU A 362 -20.73 15.11 5.20
CA GLU A 362 -21.13 13.93 5.95
C GLU A 362 -21.13 12.69 5.05
N LEU A 363 -20.45 11.63 5.51
CA LEU A 363 -20.41 10.32 4.88
C LEU A 363 -21.07 9.29 5.80
N HIS A 364 -21.89 8.43 5.22
CA HIS A 364 -22.61 7.38 5.95
C HIS A 364 -22.21 6.01 5.42
N ALA A 365 -22.07 5.02 6.30
CA ALA A 365 -21.75 3.66 5.88
C ALA A 365 -22.85 3.07 4.99
N VAL A 366 -22.44 2.21 4.05
CA VAL A 366 -23.35 1.34 3.32
C VAL A 366 -23.50 0.03 4.06
N ASP A 367 -24.72 -0.27 4.46
CA ASP A 367 -25.06 -1.50 5.16
C ASP A 367 -24.69 -2.71 4.32
N SER A 368 -24.08 -3.71 4.95
CA SER A 368 -23.65 -4.92 4.25
C SER A 368 -23.98 -6.17 5.06
N PRO A 369 -24.32 -7.28 4.39
CA PRO A 369 -24.52 -8.56 5.08
C PRO A 369 -23.21 -9.22 5.50
N PHE A 370 -22.06 -8.58 5.29
CA PHE A 370 -20.76 -9.17 5.52
C PHE A 370 -20.19 -8.70 6.87
N THR A 371 -19.56 -9.63 7.57
CA THR A 371 -18.87 -9.39 8.83
C THR A 371 -17.51 -10.04 8.78
N VAL A 372 -16.50 -9.38 9.36
CA VAL A 372 -15.18 -9.98 9.60
C VAL A 372 -15.01 -10.22 11.09
N ARG A 373 -14.71 -11.46 11.45
CA ARG A 373 -14.37 -11.86 12.81
C ARG A 373 -12.86 -12.09 12.89
N ILE A 374 -12.18 -11.32 13.74
CA ILE A 374 -10.73 -11.33 13.89
C ILE A 374 -10.39 -11.88 15.27
N ASP A 375 -9.73 -13.03 15.33
CA ASP A 375 -9.12 -13.60 16.55
C ASP A 375 -7.64 -13.20 16.60
N PHE A 376 -7.31 -12.18 17.39
CA PHE A 376 -5.94 -11.69 17.61
C PHE A 376 -5.40 -12.23 18.93
N GLY A 377 -4.73 -13.38 18.88
CA GLY A 377 -4.14 -13.99 20.08
C GLY A 377 -5.14 -14.28 21.21
N GLY A 378 -6.38 -14.63 20.88
CA GLY A 378 -7.47 -14.89 21.82
C GLY A 378 -8.45 -13.73 22.00
N GLU A 379 -8.09 -12.52 21.60
CA GLU A 379 -8.99 -11.36 21.58
C GLU A 379 -9.82 -11.40 20.30
N VAL A 380 -11.15 -11.50 20.43
CA VAL A 380 -12.06 -11.58 19.27
C VAL A 380 -12.74 -10.24 19.03
N LYS A 381 -12.51 -9.66 17.86
CA LYS A 381 -13.20 -8.46 17.37
C LYS A 381 -14.10 -8.80 16.18
N LYS A 382 -15.31 -8.25 16.15
CA LYS A 382 -16.22 -8.33 15.02
C LYS A 382 -16.36 -6.96 14.38
N ILE A 383 -16.35 -6.93 13.06
CA ILE A 383 -16.52 -5.71 12.27
C ILE A 383 -17.62 -5.98 11.26
N HIS A 384 -18.72 -5.25 11.39
CA HIS A 384 -19.89 -5.30 10.53
C HIS A 384 -19.77 -4.29 9.38
N ASP A 385 -20.67 -4.38 8.40
CA ASP A 385 -20.77 -3.46 7.25
C ASP A 385 -19.45 -3.32 6.50
N VAL A 386 -18.87 -4.48 6.19
CA VAL A 386 -17.58 -4.58 5.49
C VAL A 386 -17.79 -5.17 4.10
N PHE A 387 -16.78 -5.02 3.26
CA PHE A 387 -16.59 -5.82 2.06
C PHE A 387 -15.19 -6.40 2.14
N PHE A 388 -14.95 -7.57 1.55
CA PHE A 388 -13.62 -8.16 1.59
C PHE A 388 -13.21 -8.77 0.26
N SER A 389 -11.97 -8.49 -0.11
CA SER A 389 -11.31 -9.05 -1.28
C SER A 389 -10.25 -10.02 -0.81
N ILE A 390 -10.22 -11.21 -1.43
CA ILE A 390 -9.07 -12.11 -1.33
C ILE A 390 -8.38 -12.04 -2.69
N ASP A 391 -7.19 -11.45 -2.69
CA ASP A 391 -6.40 -11.24 -3.88
C ASP A 391 -5.26 -12.27 -3.95
N PRO A 392 -5.38 -13.29 -4.82
CA PRO A 392 -4.31 -14.25 -5.02
C PRO A 392 -3.13 -13.68 -5.80
N TYR A 393 -3.30 -12.60 -6.56
CA TYR A 393 -2.21 -11.92 -7.26
C TYR A 393 -1.32 -11.14 -6.29
N GLU A 394 -1.93 -10.42 -5.34
CA GLU A 394 -1.23 -9.66 -4.30
C GLU A 394 -0.99 -10.43 -3.00
N LEU A 395 -1.42 -11.69 -2.96
CA LEU A 395 -1.37 -12.55 -1.77
C LEU A 395 -1.98 -11.85 -0.56
N GLY A 396 -3.10 -11.15 -0.74
CA GLY A 396 -3.64 -10.25 0.27
C GLY A 396 -5.08 -10.56 0.64
N ILE A 397 -5.43 -10.26 1.89
CA ILE A 397 -6.81 -10.05 2.30
C ILE A 397 -6.99 -8.54 2.49
N GLU A 398 -7.96 -7.99 1.78
CA GLU A 398 -8.33 -6.58 1.85
C GLU A 398 -9.73 -6.45 2.46
N ILE A 399 -9.88 -5.54 3.41
CA ILE A 399 -11.12 -5.27 4.14
C ILE A 399 -11.52 -3.82 3.86
N ASP A 400 -12.56 -3.67 3.05
CA ASP A 400 -12.98 -2.42 2.45
C ASP A 400 -14.33 -1.97 2.98
N PHE A 401 -14.56 -0.66 2.90
CA PHE A 401 -15.77 -0.02 3.36
C PHE A 401 -16.33 0.85 2.24
N ILE A 402 -17.65 0.84 2.10
CA ILE A 402 -18.34 1.73 1.17
C ILE A 402 -19.06 2.77 2.02
N TYR A 403 -18.78 4.03 1.73
CA TYR A 403 -19.47 5.16 2.33
C TYR A 403 -20.18 5.95 1.26
N TRP A 404 -21.26 6.64 1.61
CA TRP A 404 -21.92 7.57 0.71
C TRP A 404 -22.09 8.94 1.32
N GLY A 405 -22.05 9.98 0.49
CA GLY A 405 -22.29 11.34 0.91
C GLY A 405 -22.69 12.24 -0.25
N ARG A 406 -22.82 13.53 0.02
CA ARG A 406 -23.26 14.51 -0.96
C ARG A 406 -22.21 15.60 -1.13
N LEU A 407 -21.98 15.96 -2.39
CA LEU A 407 -21.17 17.11 -2.76
C LEU A 407 -22.05 18.26 -3.27
N GLU A 408 -21.64 19.48 -2.98
CA GLU A 408 -22.21 20.68 -3.58
C GLU A 408 -21.73 20.86 -5.01
N LYS A 409 -22.41 21.72 -5.78
CA LYS A 409 -22.12 21.94 -7.20
C LYS A 409 -20.68 22.36 -7.46
N ASN A 410 -20.12 23.17 -6.57
CA ASN A 410 -18.79 23.76 -6.72
C ASN A 410 -17.69 22.93 -6.04
N ASP A 411 -18.06 21.90 -5.27
CA ASP A 411 -17.07 21.10 -4.57
C ASP A 411 -16.08 20.47 -5.53
N TYR A 412 -14.82 20.42 -5.08
CA TYR A 412 -13.71 19.89 -5.83
C TYR A 412 -12.96 18.88 -4.96
N ILE A 413 -12.65 17.71 -5.54
CA ILE A 413 -11.93 16.65 -4.83
C ILE A 413 -10.47 16.68 -5.25
N LEU A 414 -9.58 16.67 -4.27
CA LEU A 414 -8.15 16.49 -4.46
C LEU A 414 -7.69 15.11 -4.01
N PHE A 415 -6.78 14.55 -4.79
CA PHE A 415 -5.90 13.48 -4.34
C PHE A 415 -4.61 14.07 -3.79
N GLY A 416 -4.07 13.54 -2.69
CA GLY A 416 -2.76 13.96 -2.22
C GLY A 416 -2.15 12.97 -1.23
N GLU A 417 -1.38 12.02 -1.74
CA GLU A 417 -0.55 11.14 -0.91
C GLU A 417 0.83 11.80 -0.74
N PRO A 418 1.30 12.07 0.49
CA PRO A 418 2.69 12.44 0.69
C PRO A 418 3.62 11.35 0.16
N ASP A 419 4.66 11.70 -0.57
CA ASP A 419 5.66 10.72 -0.99
C ASP A 419 6.29 10.05 0.26
N PRO A 420 6.94 8.88 0.13
CA PRO A 420 7.51 8.16 1.28
C PRO A 420 8.52 8.97 2.12
N THR A 421 9.14 10.01 1.56
CA THR A 421 10.03 10.93 2.26
C THR A 421 9.29 12.08 2.93
N GLY A 422 8.04 12.32 2.55
CA GLY A 422 7.22 13.48 2.91
C GLY A 422 7.67 14.78 2.24
N SER A 423 8.56 14.73 1.27
CA SER A 423 9.09 15.95 0.65
C SER A 423 8.12 16.57 -0.34
N TYR A 424 7.22 15.80 -0.95
CA TYR A 424 6.24 16.30 -1.92
C TYR A 424 4.96 15.47 -1.98
N LEU A 425 3.94 15.99 -2.69
CA LEU A 425 2.67 15.31 -2.90
C LEU A 425 2.66 14.51 -4.22
N ILE A 426 2.32 13.24 -4.12
CA ILE A 426 1.89 12.41 -5.24
C ILE A 426 0.45 12.82 -5.57
N ARG A 427 0.23 13.19 -6.84
CA ARG A 427 -1.05 13.71 -7.33
C ARG A 427 -1.63 12.76 -8.36
N SER A 428 -2.91 12.45 -8.23
CA SER A 428 -3.64 11.61 -9.17
C SER A 428 -5.00 12.21 -9.45
N PRO A 429 -5.54 12.03 -10.67
CA PRO A 429 -6.88 12.51 -10.94
C PRO A 429 -7.89 11.62 -10.20
N ILE A 430 -8.93 12.25 -9.65
CA ILE A 430 -10.08 11.52 -9.12
C ILE A 430 -11.09 11.35 -10.24
N VAL A 431 -11.44 10.10 -10.51
CA VAL A 431 -12.40 9.72 -11.55
C VAL A 431 -13.68 9.31 -10.88
N LEU A 432 -14.76 9.99 -11.22
CA LEU A 432 -16.12 9.60 -10.89
C LEU A 432 -16.66 8.73 -12.01
N ILE A 433 -17.16 7.55 -11.67
CA ILE A 433 -17.89 6.66 -12.59
C ILE A 433 -19.34 6.57 -12.13
N SER A 434 -20.27 6.77 -13.06
CA SER A 434 -21.70 6.70 -12.79
C SER A 434 -22.05 5.37 -12.14
N MET A 435 -22.80 5.44 -11.04
CA MET A 435 -23.26 4.27 -10.33
C MET A 435 -24.09 3.38 -11.24
N ASP A 436 -25.01 3.95 -12.01
CA ASP A 436 -25.85 3.21 -12.97
C ASP A 436 -25.01 2.38 -13.93
N LYS A 437 -23.87 2.91 -14.36
CA LYS A 437 -23.01 2.23 -15.32
C LYS A 437 -22.30 1.02 -14.72
N ILE A 438 -21.84 1.14 -13.48
CA ILE A 438 -21.24 0.04 -12.72
C ILE A 438 -22.29 -1.02 -12.41
N LEU A 439 -23.48 -0.60 -11.95
CA LEU A 439 -24.61 -1.51 -11.70
C LEU A 439 -25.00 -2.29 -12.96
N GLU A 440 -25.23 -1.61 -14.07
CA GLU A 440 -25.58 -2.22 -15.35
C GLU A 440 -24.53 -3.25 -15.79
N SER A 441 -23.24 -2.92 -15.62
CA SER A 441 -22.14 -3.78 -16.05
C SER A 441 -22.01 -5.02 -15.17
N ILE A 442 -22.22 -4.92 -13.86
CA ILE A 442 -22.11 -6.06 -12.93
C ILE A 442 -23.35 -6.95 -12.97
N GLU A 443 -24.56 -6.36 -13.00
CA GLU A 443 -25.81 -7.13 -12.96
C GLU A 443 -26.04 -7.96 -14.23
N ASN A 444 -25.52 -7.48 -15.36
CA ASN A 444 -25.57 -8.20 -16.63
C ASN A 444 -24.31 -9.02 -16.91
N ASP A 445 -23.41 -9.18 -15.91
CA ASP A 445 -22.09 -9.85 -16.03
C ASP A 445 -21.30 -9.40 -17.29
N LYS A 446 -21.35 -8.10 -17.61
CA LYS A 446 -20.69 -7.46 -18.77
C LYS A 446 -19.29 -6.89 -18.47
N LEU A 447 -18.75 -7.11 -17.26
CA LEU A 447 -17.37 -6.72 -16.96
C LEU A 447 -16.39 -7.52 -17.82
N GLU A 448 -15.63 -6.84 -18.67
CA GLU A 448 -14.72 -7.48 -19.60
C GLU A 448 -13.39 -7.81 -18.92
N GLN A 449 -12.77 -8.94 -19.28
CA GLN A 449 -11.41 -9.21 -18.84
C GLN A 449 -10.45 -8.27 -19.55
N TYR A 450 -9.59 -7.60 -18.79
CA TYR A 450 -8.53 -6.79 -19.38
C TYR A 450 -7.25 -7.61 -19.48
N ASP A 451 -6.90 -8.07 -20.68
CA ASP A 451 -5.72 -8.90 -20.90
C ASP A 451 -4.51 -8.06 -21.32
N ARG A 452 -3.82 -7.49 -20.32
CA ARG A 452 -2.46 -6.97 -20.47
C ARG A 452 -1.55 -7.56 -19.39
N ASN A 453 -0.26 -7.67 -19.71
CA ASN A 453 0.77 -8.30 -18.87
C ASN A 453 0.90 -7.71 -17.45
N ASP A 454 0.36 -6.52 -17.20
CA ASP A 454 0.46 -5.79 -15.94
C ASP A 454 -0.58 -6.19 -14.88
N CYS A 455 -1.71 -6.80 -15.27
CA CYS A 455 -2.76 -7.21 -14.31
C CYS A 455 -3.78 -8.21 -14.90
N HIS A 456 -3.68 -9.50 -14.55
CA HIS A 456 -4.56 -10.55 -15.09
C HIS A 456 -5.96 -10.62 -14.47
N GLU A 457 -6.19 -9.95 -13.35
CA GLU A 457 -7.48 -9.92 -12.65
C GLU A 457 -8.22 -8.59 -12.79
N CYS A 458 -7.65 -7.64 -13.53
CA CYS A 458 -8.32 -6.37 -13.78
C CYS A 458 -9.54 -6.57 -14.69
N ARG A 459 -10.59 -5.78 -14.44
CA ARG A 459 -11.83 -5.81 -15.22
C ARG A 459 -12.08 -4.45 -15.84
N SER A 460 -12.57 -4.41 -17.07
CA SER A 460 -12.94 -3.17 -17.75
C SER A 460 -14.44 -3.02 -17.83
N LEU A 461 -14.90 -1.78 -17.75
CA LEU A 461 -16.23 -1.41 -18.20
C LEU A 461 -16.22 -1.40 -19.74
N PRO A 462 -17.23 -1.98 -20.42
CA PRO A 462 -17.19 -2.25 -21.87
C PRO A 462 -17.27 -1.00 -22.74
N ARG A 463 -17.96 0.06 -22.29
CA ARG A 463 -17.95 1.39 -22.93
C ARG A 463 -18.47 2.44 -21.96
N LEU A 464 -17.73 3.52 -21.77
CA LEU A 464 -18.19 4.71 -21.02
C LEU A 464 -18.43 5.85 -22.00
N LYS A 465 -19.63 6.43 -21.97
CA LYS A 465 -19.99 7.59 -22.79
C LYS A 465 -19.76 8.88 -22.03
N GLU A 466 -19.82 10.00 -22.75
CA GLU A 466 -19.97 11.31 -22.11
C GLU A 466 -21.14 11.29 -21.11
N GLY A 467 -20.87 11.69 -19.86
CA GLY A 467 -21.84 11.68 -18.78
C GLY A 467 -21.93 10.37 -17.97
N ASP A 468 -21.22 9.31 -18.37
CA ASP A 468 -20.97 8.12 -17.54
C ASP A 468 -19.76 8.31 -16.61
N TYR A 469 -18.94 9.33 -16.88
CA TYR A 469 -17.78 9.67 -16.07
C TYR A 469 -17.64 11.18 -15.85
N TYR A 470 -16.92 11.55 -14.80
CA TYR A 470 -16.48 12.92 -14.52
C TYR A 470 -15.07 12.87 -13.90
N ILE A 471 -14.20 13.84 -14.19
CA ILE A 471 -12.81 13.80 -13.72
C ILE A 471 -12.45 15.10 -13.02
N PHE A 472 -11.91 15.00 -11.82
CA PHE A 472 -11.21 16.08 -11.14
C PHE A 472 -9.72 15.98 -11.48
N ASP A 473 -9.29 16.68 -12.52
CA ASP A 473 -7.93 16.58 -13.08
C ASP A 473 -7.13 17.89 -13.02
N ARG A 474 -7.70 19.00 -12.51
CA ARG A 474 -7.02 20.30 -12.44
C ARG A 474 -5.69 20.22 -11.69
N ASP A 475 -5.68 19.44 -10.62
CA ASP A 475 -4.46 19.17 -9.85
C ASP A 475 -3.43 18.31 -10.59
N SER A 476 -3.93 17.40 -11.44
CA SER A 476 -3.08 16.50 -12.21
C SER A 476 -2.46 17.14 -13.45
N ILE A 477 -3.07 18.21 -13.98
CA ILE A 477 -2.62 18.91 -15.18
C ILE A 477 -2.10 20.30 -14.83
N GLU A 478 -2.98 21.25 -14.51
CA GLU A 478 -2.64 22.67 -14.34
C GLU A 478 -1.68 22.88 -13.18
N LEU A 479 -2.04 22.47 -11.96
CA LEU A 479 -1.21 22.71 -10.77
C LEU A 479 0.14 21.99 -10.88
N ARG A 480 0.14 20.78 -11.45
CA ARG A 480 1.37 20.04 -11.74
C ARG A 480 2.25 20.80 -12.72
N SER A 481 1.68 21.34 -13.80
CA SER A 481 2.44 22.08 -14.80
C SER A 481 3.07 23.35 -14.23
N GLU A 482 2.33 24.07 -13.38
CA GLU A 482 2.83 25.25 -12.66
C GLU A 482 3.96 24.87 -11.72
N ARG A 483 3.82 23.77 -10.97
CA ARG A 483 4.88 23.25 -10.09
C ARG A 483 6.14 22.87 -10.87
N MET A 484 6.00 22.22 -12.02
CA MET A 484 7.13 21.82 -12.86
C MET A 484 7.93 23.04 -13.34
N LYS A 485 7.25 24.08 -13.84
CA LYS A 485 7.88 25.35 -14.24
C LYS A 485 8.57 26.04 -13.08
N HIS A 486 7.90 26.14 -11.93
CA HIS A 486 8.50 26.70 -10.72
C HIS A 486 9.79 25.97 -10.31
N ILE A 487 9.81 24.64 -10.38
CA ILE A 487 11.02 23.86 -10.10
C ILE A 487 12.15 24.21 -11.08
N ILE A 488 11.82 24.25 -12.37
CA ILE A 488 12.76 24.57 -13.45
C ILE A 488 13.38 25.95 -13.24
N ASP A 489 12.55 26.97 -13.00
CA ASP A 489 12.98 28.37 -12.86
C ASP A 489 13.85 28.63 -11.62
N ASN A 490 13.51 27.99 -10.49
CA ASN A 490 14.06 28.39 -9.19
C ASN A 490 15.15 27.46 -8.67
N TYR A 491 15.23 26.22 -9.15
CA TYR A 491 16.10 25.21 -8.54
C TYR A 491 17.04 24.51 -9.50
N LEU A 492 16.78 24.58 -10.81
CA LEU A 492 17.62 23.90 -11.78
C LEU A 492 18.57 24.89 -12.44
N ILE A 493 19.86 24.58 -12.36
CA ILE A 493 20.90 25.29 -13.09
C ILE A 493 21.42 24.35 -14.17
N SER A 494 21.21 24.73 -15.43
CA SER A 494 21.79 24.09 -16.59
C SER A 494 22.91 24.96 -17.15
N GLU A 495 24.02 24.37 -17.57
CA GLU A 495 25.05 25.07 -18.38
C GLU A 495 24.49 25.53 -19.74
N HIS A 496 23.29 25.05 -20.10
CA HIS A 496 22.54 25.36 -21.30
C HIS A 496 21.11 25.79 -20.93
N PRO A 497 20.87 27.08 -20.58
CA PRO A 497 19.55 27.55 -20.15
C PRO A 497 18.45 27.33 -21.20
N GLY A 498 18.79 27.38 -22.50
CA GLY A 498 17.84 27.09 -23.57
C GLY A 498 17.24 25.68 -23.54
N ASP A 499 17.86 24.73 -22.84
CA ASP A 499 17.25 23.41 -22.63
C ASP A 499 16.04 23.46 -21.70
N LEU A 500 16.08 24.32 -20.69
CA LEU A 500 14.99 24.50 -19.73
C LEU A 500 13.83 25.23 -20.41
N ASP A 501 14.12 26.26 -21.21
CA ASP A 501 13.14 26.96 -22.05
C ASP A 501 12.44 25.98 -23.02
N GLU A 502 13.19 25.03 -23.60
CA GLU A 502 12.62 24.01 -24.48
C GLU A 502 11.67 23.07 -23.72
N ILE A 503 12.03 22.65 -22.50
CA ILE A 503 11.15 21.85 -21.64
C ILE A 503 9.85 22.60 -21.33
N GLU A 504 9.92 23.88 -20.97
CA GLU A 504 8.73 24.70 -20.71
C GLU A 504 7.86 24.89 -21.96
N SER A 505 8.48 25.13 -23.11
CA SER A 505 7.77 25.21 -24.39
C SER A 505 7.03 23.91 -24.70
N LEU A 506 7.67 22.76 -24.49
CA LEU A 506 7.04 21.45 -24.69
C LEU A 506 5.84 21.24 -23.75
N ILE A 507 5.95 21.63 -22.47
CA ILE A 507 4.83 21.59 -21.52
C ILE A 507 3.65 22.42 -22.06
N ASP A 508 3.91 23.65 -22.45
CA ASP A 508 2.91 24.56 -22.99
C ASP A 508 2.24 24.02 -24.26
N GLU A 509 3.02 23.45 -25.17
CA GLU A 509 2.50 22.86 -26.41
C GLU A 509 1.62 21.63 -26.15
N ILE A 510 1.97 20.80 -25.17
CA ILE A 510 1.13 19.66 -24.75
C ILE A 510 -0.20 20.16 -24.19
N LEU A 511 -0.21 21.22 -23.39
CA LEU A 511 -1.43 21.76 -22.80
C LEU A 511 -2.34 22.45 -23.83
N LYS A 512 -1.75 23.07 -24.86
CA LYS A 512 -2.48 23.79 -25.92
C LYS A 512 -2.95 22.88 -27.06
N THR A 513 -2.32 21.73 -27.27
CA THR A 513 -2.67 20.87 -28.41
C THR A 513 -4.00 20.16 -28.19
N GLU A 514 -4.80 20.14 -29.26
CA GLU A 514 -6.09 19.46 -29.24
C GLU A 514 -6.04 18.01 -29.76
N ASN A 515 -4.94 17.64 -30.41
CA ASN A 515 -4.75 16.34 -31.04
C ASN A 515 -4.01 15.38 -30.10
N PHE A 516 -4.61 14.21 -29.83
CA PHE A 516 -4.06 13.19 -28.93
C PHE A 516 -2.69 12.66 -29.36
N GLU A 517 -2.52 12.34 -30.65
CA GLU A 517 -1.27 11.80 -31.19
C GLU A 517 -0.17 12.85 -31.08
N LYS A 518 -0.48 14.11 -31.42
CA LYS A 518 0.45 15.23 -31.23
C LYS A 518 0.81 15.42 -29.76
N ALA A 519 -0.16 15.39 -28.84
CA ALA A 519 0.09 15.49 -27.40
C ALA A 519 0.99 14.36 -26.90
N SER A 520 0.74 13.14 -27.36
CA SER A 520 1.52 11.95 -27.01
C SER A 520 2.96 12.04 -27.55
N ASN A 521 3.13 12.53 -28.78
CA ASN A 521 4.45 12.73 -29.36
C ASN A 521 5.24 13.81 -28.62
N LEU A 522 4.62 14.97 -28.33
CA LEU A 522 5.24 16.03 -27.54
C LEU A 522 5.59 15.56 -26.13
N ALA A 523 4.74 14.77 -25.50
CA ALA A 523 5.02 14.15 -24.19
C ALA A 523 6.25 13.22 -24.25
N ASN A 524 6.40 12.41 -25.30
CA ASN A 524 7.61 11.60 -25.47
C ASN A 524 8.84 12.48 -25.68
N THR A 525 8.76 13.54 -26.49
CA THR A 525 9.85 14.50 -26.66
C THR A 525 10.23 15.18 -25.34
N LEU A 526 9.26 15.59 -24.52
CA LEU A 526 9.48 16.14 -23.18
C LEU A 526 10.24 15.16 -22.29
N LYS A 527 9.86 13.87 -22.30
CA LYS A 527 10.55 12.83 -21.54
C LYS A 527 12.00 12.66 -21.98
N ASP A 528 12.23 12.58 -23.29
CA ASP A 528 13.57 12.39 -23.85
C ASP A 528 14.46 13.60 -23.55
N LYS A 529 13.93 14.82 -23.74
CA LYS A 529 14.64 16.06 -23.42
C LYS A 529 14.97 16.14 -21.93
N TRP A 530 14.04 15.80 -21.05
CA TRP A 530 14.30 15.76 -19.61
C TRP A 530 15.40 14.78 -19.26
N MET A 531 15.43 13.59 -19.86
CA MET A 531 16.49 12.61 -19.62
C MET A 531 17.87 13.11 -20.08
N GLU A 532 17.93 13.88 -21.16
CA GLU A 532 19.15 14.56 -21.61
C GLU A 532 19.61 15.61 -20.58
N VAL A 533 18.70 16.51 -20.20
CA VAL A 533 18.95 17.63 -19.29
C VAL A 533 19.34 17.16 -17.89
N LYS A 534 18.62 16.18 -17.35
CA LYS A 534 18.85 15.60 -16.02
C LYS A 534 20.29 15.12 -15.81
N ASN A 535 20.95 14.62 -16.85
CA ASN A 535 22.35 14.16 -16.75
C ASN A 535 23.35 15.33 -16.68
N ARG A 536 22.94 16.54 -17.06
CA ARG A 536 23.77 17.75 -17.09
C ARG A 536 23.45 18.72 -15.94
N VAL A 537 22.23 18.66 -15.41
CA VAL A 537 21.80 19.55 -14.33
C VAL A 537 22.53 19.21 -13.04
N THR A 538 23.20 20.22 -12.48
CA THR A 538 23.77 20.15 -11.13
C THR A 538 22.75 20.69 -10.14
N ALA A 539 21.73 19.89 -9.83
CA ALA A 539 20.81 20.29 -8.76
C ALA A 539 21.55 20.23 -7.42
N GLN A 540 21.44 21.31 -6.64
CA GLN A 540 21.98 21.34 -5.27
C GLN A 540 21.24 20.36 -4.35
N ASP A 541 20.04 19.91 -4.73
CA ASP A 541 19.22 18.97 -3.97
C ASP A 541 18.71 17.81 -4.85
N SER A 542 19.04 16.58 -4.43
CA SER A 542 18.58 15.34 -5.09
C SER A 542 17.06 15.17 -5.05
N ILE A 543 16.36 15.80 -4.10
CA ILE A 543 14.92 15.67 -3.93
C ILE A 543 14.17 16.39 -5.05
N VAL A 544 14.65 17.56 -5.47
CA VAL A 544 14.03 18.36 -6.55
C VAL A 544 14.04 17.60 -7.88
N ILE A 545 15.15 16.94 -8.21
CA ILE A 545 15.24 16.10 -9.42
C ILE A 545 14.25 14.93 -9.33
N GLN A 546 14.08 14.32 -8.15
CA GLN A 546 13.13 13.21 -7.95
C GLN A 546 11.66 13.66 -8.08
N GLU A 547 11.34 14.83 -7.55
CA GLU A 547 10.01 15.44 -7.70
C GLU A 547 9.71 15.71 -9.17
N LEU A 548 10.63 16.36 -9.90
CA LEU A 548 10.44 16.68 -11.31
C LEU A 548 10.40 15.42 -12.21
N ASP A 549 11.25 14.42 -11.95
CA ASP A 549 11.17 13.09 -12.57
C ASP A 549 9.76 12.51 -12.46
N THR A 550 9.20 12.56 -11.25
CA THR A 550 7.88 12.03 -10.94
C THR A 550 6.82 12.80 -11.71
N HIS A 551 6.85 14.13 -11.69
CA HIS A 551 5.91 14.96 -12.42
C HIS A 551 5.98 14.75 -13.94
N ILE A 552 7.17 14.70 -14.54
CA ILE A 552 7.34 14.47 -15.98
C ILE A 552 6.88 13.06 -16.36
N SER A 553 7.21 12.04 -15.56
CA SER A 553 6.76 10.67 -15.83
C SER A 553 5.22 10.55 -15.82
N ILE A 554 4.55 11.21 -14.87
CA ILE A 554 3.09 11.20 -14.78
C ILE A 554 2.47 12.03 -15.90
N ALA A 555 3.00 13.24 -16.15
CA ALA A 555 2.52 14.14 -17.20
C ALA A 555 2.54 13.44 -18.56
N THR A 556 3.65 12.78 -18.89
CA THR A 556 3.85 12.15 -20.19
C THR A 556 2.98 10.92 -20.40
N SER A 557 2.66 10.18 -19.34
CA SER A 557 1.80 8.99 -19.41
C SER A 557 0.31 9.31 -19.36
N THR A 558 -0.08 10.45 -18.76
CA THR A 558 -1.47 10.70 -18.34
C THR A 558 -2.09 11.96 -18.94
N TRP A 559 -1.34 13.04 -19.18
CA TRP A 559 -1.91 14.29 -19.72
C TRP A 559 -2.59 14.14 -21.08
N PRO A 560 -1.97 13.47 -22.09
CA PRO A 560 -2.64 13.28 -23.39
C PRO A 560 -4.03 12.65 -23.24
N LYS A 561 -4.18 11.70 -22.31
CA LYS A 561 -5.45 11.01 -22.02
C LYS A 561 -6.45 11.95 -21.37
N LEU A 562 -6.06 12.64 -20.29
CA LEU A 562 -6.94 13.55 -19.56
C LEU A 562 -7.44 14.70 -20.43
N LEU A 563 -6.55 15.30 -21.23
CA LEU A 563 -6.90 16.39 -22.16
C LEU A 563 -7.94 15.96 -23.20
N GLN A 564 -7.92 14.70 -23.64
CA GLN A 564 -8.98 14.16 -24.50
C GLN A 564 -10.25 13.87 -23.71
N LEU A 565 -10.16 13.28 -22.52
CA LEU A 565 -11.32 12.97 -21.68
C LEU A 565 -12.14 14.21 -21.29
N ARG A 566 -11.49 15.38 -21.12
CA ARG A 566 -12.14 16.69 -20.94
C ARG A 566 -13.07 17.08 -22.08
N LYS A 567 -12.85 16.54 -23.27
CA LYS A 567 -13.65 16.80 -24.48
C LYS A 567 -14.89 15.91 -24.59
N GLY A 568 -15.15 15.07 -23.58
CA GLY A 568 -16.32 14.18 -23.59
C GLY A 568 -16.18 13.01 -24.57
N VAL A 569 -14.97 12.49 -24.77
CA VAL A 569 -14.76 11.33 -25.65
C VAL A 569 -15.21 10.03 -24.99
N ASP A 570 -15.77 9.13 -25.78
CA ASP A 570 -16.10 7.79 -25.30
C ASP A 570 -14.84 7.00 -24.94
N ILE A 571 -14.94 6.18 -23.89
CA ILE A 571 -13.90 5.22 -23.50
C ILE A 571 -14.35 3.83 -23.97
N THR A 572 -13.56 3.23 -24.87
CA THR A 572 -13.76 1.85 -25.35
C THR A 572 -12.52 1.00 -25.02
N PRO A 573 -12.59 -0.34 -25.09
CA PRO A 573 -11.45 -1.21 -24.81
C PRO A 573 -10.23 -0.95 -25.70
N GLU A 574 -10.45 -0.45 -26.92
CA GLU A 574 -9.41 -0.12 -27.90
C GLU A 574 -8.85 1.30 -27.71
N SER A 575 -9.51 2.14 -26.90
CA SER A 575 -9.07 3.51 -26.69
C SER A 575 -7.73 3.56 -25.94
N PRO A 576 -6.85 4.53 -26.25
CA PRO A 576 -5.57 4.71 -25.53
C PRO A 576 -5.71 4.96 -24.02
N TRP A 577 -6.92 5.33 -23.56
CA TRP A 577 -7.28 5.62 -22.18
C TRP A 577 -8.27 4.60 -21.60
N ALA A 578 -8.32 3.37 -22.16
CA ALA A 578 -9.14 2.27 -21.62
C ALA A 578 -8.84 1.94 -20.15
N ASP A 579 -7.66 2.32 -19.66
CA ASP A 579 -7.28 2.21 -18.25
C ASP A 579 -8.15 3.08 -17.31
N PHE A 580 -8.76 4.16 -17.79
CA PHE A 580 -9.75 4.94 -17.04
C PHE A 580 -11.12 4.25 -16.91
N ALA A 581 -11.36 3.16 -17.65
CA ALA A 581 -12.52 2.28 -17.47
C ALA A 581 -12.16 0.97 -16.74
N ARG A 582 -10.86 0.79 -16.40
CA ARG A 582 -10.33 -0.43 -15.81
C ARG A 582 -10.40 -0.36 -14.29
N LEU A 583 -11.22 -1.20 -13.70
CA LEU A 583 -11.28 -1.44 -12.27
C LEU A 583 -10.19 -2.45 -11.89
N VAL A 584 -9.33 -2.06 -10.95
CA VAL A 584 -8.33 -2.98 -10.37
C VAL A 584 -9.01 -4.11 -9.57
N PRO A 585 -8.29 -5.22 -9.28
CA PRO A 585 -8.92 -6.42 -8.73
C PRO A 585 -9.79 -6.19 -7.50
N VAL A 586 -9.30 -5.39 -6.55
CA VAL A 586 -10.01 -5.11 -5.30
C VAL A 586 -11.29 -4.33 -5.56
N ALA A 587 -11.22 -3.25 -6.36
CA ALA A 587 -12.35 -2.39 -6.65
C ALA A 587 -13.52 -3.16 -7.28
N TRP A 588 -13.28 -3.94 -8.36
CA TRP A 588 -14.38 -4.68 -9.00
C TRP A 588 -14.93 -5.80 -8.12
N LYS A 589 -14.10 -6.44 -7.30
CA LYS A 589 -14.53 -7.49 -6.35
C LYS A 589 -15.46 -6.93 -5.29
N VAL A 590 -15.08 -5.82 -4.65
CA VAL A 590 -15.89 -5.11 -3.65
C VAL A 590 -17.21 -4.64 -4.26
N LEU A 591 -17.16 -4.00 -5.44
CA LEU A 591 -18.37 -3.57 -6.14
C LEU A 591 -19.26 -4.75 -6.51
N THR A 592 -18.68 -5.85 -7.00
CA THR A 592 -19.45 -7.06 -7.32
C THR A 592 -20.16 -7.61 -6.09
N MET A 593 -19.49 -7.64 -4.94
CA MET A 593 -20.12 -8.03 -3.68
C MET A 593 -21.26 -7.10 -3.31
N ALA A 594 -21.05 -5.78 -3.35
CA ALA A 594 -22.05 -4.77 -2.98
C ALA A 594 -23.29 -4.78 -3.89
N VAL A 595 -23.10 -4.99 -5.18
CA VAL A 595 -24.21 -5.14 -6.14
C VAL A 595 -24.96 -6.44 -5.88
N LYS A 596 -24.25 -7.58 -5.83
CA LYS A 596 -24.88 -8.89 -5.75
C LYS A 596 -25.51 -9.18 -4.38
N SER A 597 -25.07 -8.49 -3.31
CA SER A 597 -25.72 -8.53 -1.99
C SER A 597 -26.97 -7.65 -1.89
N GLY A 598 -27.22 -6.76 -2.85
CA GLY A 598 -28.30 -5.78 -2.76
C GLY A 598 -27.99 -4.58 -1.84
N SER A 599 -26.75 -4.44 -1.33
CA SER A 599 -26.34 -3.32 -0.49
C SER A 599 -26.50 -1.95 -1.16
N LEU A 600 -26.59 -1.94 -2.50
CA LEU A 600 -26.71 -0.75 -3.32
C LEU A 600 -28.14 -0.44 -3.79
N CYS A 601 -29.13 -1.26 -3.41
CA CYS A 601 -30.51 -1.11 -3.90
C CYS A 601 -31.15 0.25 -3.58
N ARG A 602 -30.78 0.88 -2.45
CA ARG A 602 -31.34 2.17 -2.02
C ARG A 602 -31.00 3.34 -2.95
N PHE A 603 -29.93 3.23 -3.73
CA PHE A 603 -29.49 4.30 -4.63
C PHE A 603 -30.13 4.24 -6.02
N LYS A 604 -30.88 3.18 -6.35
CA LYS A 604 -31.54 3.02 -7.67
C LYS A 604 -32.76 3.91 -7.89
N TYR A 605 -33.32 4.49 -6.82
CA TYR A 605 -34.63 5.16 -6.83
C TYR A 605 -34.57 6.67 -6.52
N HIS A 606 -33.38 7.27 -6.54
CA HIS A 606 -33.12 8.67 -6.21
C HIS A 606 -32.19 9.29 -7.23
#